data_AF-A0A7X6VBS5-F1
#
_entry.id   AF-A0A7X6VBS5-F1
#
_cell.length_a   1.000
_cell.length_b   1.000
_cell.length_c   1.000
_cell.angle_alpha   90.00
_cell.angle_beta   90.00
_cell.angle_gamma   90.00
#
_symmetry.space_group_name_H-M   'P 1'
#
loop_
_entity.id
_entity.type
_entity.pdbx_description
1 polymer ?
#
loop_
_entity_poly.entity_id
_entity_poly.type
_entity_poly.pdbx_seq_one_letter_code
_entity_poly.pdbx_strand_id
1 'polypeptide(L)'
;MKNSSKYILGAILVIIGILTISGNIGILSFSWLLNLTWPMMFIAISFFFFLGYLSKRPYGAGLLVPAGILLTLGGTFLLGEIFSYGLVWPAFIAAPAVGLLLLYLFGDRSPGLLVPIGILFTIAGTCFFSELLNLWGVLWPGFIIAPAVGLFLLYIAGSRQPGLLIPIFILTGIAVVFFSIGTFSFFGKYFKYVVGGALVIAGISTILKKPSSRKYDDHNHY
;
A
#
# COMPACT_ATOMS: atom_id res chain seq x y z
N MET A 1 28.90 58.72 12.59
CA MET A 1 27.65 58.06 12.17
C MET A 1 27.79 56.54 12.37
N LYS A 2 27.62 56.01 13.59
CA LYS A 2 27.90 54.59 13.91
C LYS A 2 27.04 54.08 15.08
N ASN A 3 25.72 54.30 15.03
CA ASN A 3 24.83 53.78 16.08
C ASN A 3 23.53 53.15 15.54
N SER A 4 23.05 53.56 14.37
CA SER A 4 21.83 53.02 13.76
C SER A 4 21.87 51.52 13.47
N SER A 5 23.05 50.96 13.18
CA SER A 5 23.21 49.51 12.93
C SER A 5 22.97 48.67 14.18
N LYS A 6 23.31 49.16 15.38
CA LYS A 6 23.08 48.42 16.63
C LYS A 6 21.60 48.37 17.01
N TYR A 7 20.86 49.45 16.74
CA TYR A 7 19.40 49.48 16.93
C TYR A 7 18.66 48.63 15.92
N ILE A 8 19.11 48.59 14.66
CA ILE A 8 18.57 47.70 13.62
C ILE A 8 18.84 46.23 13.98
N LEU A 9 20.04 45.91 14.44
CA LEU A 9 20.41 44.55 14.83
C LEU A 9 19.64 44.10 16.10
N GLY A 10 19.44 45.01 17.05
CA GLY A 10 18.58 44.78 18.22
C GLY A 10 17.11 44.59 17.86
N ALA A 11 16.56 45.41 16.95
CA ALA A 11 15.19 45.26 16.46
C ALA A 11 14.99 43.93 15.71
N ILE A 12 15.95 43.52 14.89
CA ILE A 12 15.95 42.22 14.21
C ILE A 12 16.00 41.08 15.24
N LEU A 13 16.84 41.18 16.29
CA LEU A 13 16.90 40.17 17.34
C LEU A 13 15.58 40.05 18.13
N VAL A 14 14.94 41.18 18.41
CA VAL A 14 13.64 41.23 19.11
C VAL A 14 12.54 40.63 18.24
N ILE A 15 12.51 40.93 16.94
CA ILE A 15 11.56 40.34 15.98
C ILE A 15 11.77 38.83 15.87
N ILE A 16 13.01 38.36 15.77
CA ILE A 16 13.35 36.92 15.75
C ILE A 16 12.96 36.25 17.07
N GLY A 17 13.19 36.91 18.21
CA GLY A 17 12.78 36.43 19.53
C GLY A 17 11.27 36.31 19.67
N ILE A 18 10.51 37.32 19.21
CA ILE A 18 9.04 37.30 19.20
C ILE A 18 8.52 36.21 18.26
N LEU A 19 9.11 36.01 17.08
CA LEU A 19 8.75 34.91 16.18
C LEU A 19 9.02 33.54 16.79
N THR A 20 10.14 33.39 17.51
CA THR A 20 10.52 32.13 18.17
C THR A 20 9.55 31.78 19.31
N ILE A 21 9.10 32.78 20.09
CA ILE A 21 8.10 32.62 21.15
C ILE A 21 6.69 32.40 20.56
N SER A 22 6.40 33.02 19.41
CA SER A 22 5.15 32.87 18.66
C SER A 22 5.02 31.55 17.91
N GLY A 23 6.06 30.71 17.87
CA GLY A 23 6.01 29.34 17.33
C GLY A 23 5.11 28.39 18.11
N ASN A 24 4.57 28.83 19.27
CA ASN A 24 3.67 28.06 20.14
C ASN A 24 2.24 28.63 20.18
N ILE A 25 1.77 29.25 19.09
CA ILE A 25 0.35 29.57 18.92
C ILE A 25 -0.25 28.44 18.08
N GLY A 26 -0.91 27.50 18.75
CA GLY A 26 -1.44 26.23 18.21
C GLY A 26 -2.56 26.33 17.16
N ILE A 27 -2.55 27.34 16.30
CA ILE A 27 -3.48 27.51 15.16
C ILE A 27 -2.78 27.18 13.83
N LEU A 28 -1.45 27.27 13.79
CA LEU A 28 -0.61 26.75 12.69
C LEU A 28 0.56 26.00 13.32
N SER A 29 0.39 24.72 13.64
CA SER A 29 1.47 23.88 14.14
C SER A 29 2.60 23.88 13.10
N PHE A 30 3.72 24.54 13.40
CA PHE A 30 4.95 24.47 12.60
C PHE A 30 5.34 23.02 12.29
N SER A 31 4.99 22.09 13.18
CA SER A 31 5.13 20.64 13.02
C SER A 31 4.40 20.08 11.79
N TRP A 32 3.19 20.52 11.47
CA TRP A 32 2.46 20.04 10.30
C TRP A 32 3.13 20.51 9.01
N LEU A 33 3.58 21.77 8.99
CA LEU A 33 4.32 22.31 7.86
C LEU A 33 5.66 21.59 7.69
N LEU A 34 6.39 21.31 8.77
CA LEU A 34 7.67 20.58 8.75
C LEU A 34 7.51 19.11 8.32
N ASN A 35 6.43 18.43 8.75
CA ASN A 35 6.10 17.08 8.32
C ASN A 35 5.81 17.01 6.80
N LEU A 36 5.18 18.05 6.23
CA LEU A 36 4.95 18.14 4.79
C LEU A 36 6.18 18.60 4.00
N THR A 37 7.06 19.38 4.64
CA THR A 37 8.25 19.97 4.00
C THR A 37 9.30 18.92 3.66
N TRP A 38 9.52 17.90 4.50
CA TRP A 38 10.55 16.89 4.24
C TRP A 38 10.24 15.98 3.03
N PRO A 39 9.02 15.43 2.86
CA PRO A 39 8.62 14.72 1.64
C PRO A 39 8.77 15.56 0.36
N MET A 40 8.44 16.85 0.43
CA MET A 40 8.64 17.80 -0.69
C MET A 40 10.11 17.90 -1.11
N MET A 41 11.07 17.79 -0.19
CA MET A 41 12.49 17.78 -0.53
C MET A 41 12.88 16.57 -1.39
N PHE A 42 12.34 15.38 -1.12
CA PHE A 42 12.57 14.19 -1.97
C PHE A 42 12.01 14.38 -3.38
N ILE A 43 10.81 14.96 -3.48
CA ILE A 43 10.19 15.27 -4.77
C ILE A 43 11.02 16.32 -5.53
N ALA A 44 11.52 17.35 -4.84
CA ALA A 44 12.40 18.35 -5.43
C ALA A 44 13.70 17.74 -5.95
N ILE A 45 14.36 16.86 -5.17
CA ILE A 45 15.56 16.15 -5.61
C ILE A 45 15.26 15.26 -6.82
N SER A 46 14.15 14.50 -6.78
CA SER A 46 13.69 13.71 -7.93
C SER A 46 13.52 14.57 -9.18
N PHE A 47 12.93 15.76 -9.05
CA PHE A 47 12.75 16.70 -10.14
C PHE A 47 14.09 17.18 -10.71
N PHE A 48 15.10 17.43 -9.88
CA PHE A 48 16.46 17.73 -10.35
C PHE A 48 17.06 16.60 -11.19
N PHE A 49 16.85 15.33 -10.82
CA PHE A 49 17.29 14.19 -11.62
C PHE A 49 16.55 14.12 -12.97
N PHE A 50 15.25 14.42 -13.00
CA PHE A 50 14.50 14.55 -14.25
C PHE A 50 15.04 15.68 -15.14
N LEU A 51 15.34 16.85 -14.58
CA LEU A 51 15.97 17.96 -15.32
C LEU A 51 17.35 17.56 -15.86
N GLY A 52 18.13 16.82 -15.07
CA GLY A 52 19.42 16.27 -15.49
C GLY A 52 19.29 15.32 -16.69
N TYR A 53 18.25 14.48 -16.72
CA TYR A 53 17.93 13.67 -17.90
C TYR A 53 17.55 14.52 -19.12
N LEU A 54 16.67 15.52 -18.95
CA LEU A 54 16.26 16.40 -20.06
C LEU A 54 17.46 17.15 -20.66
N SER A 55 18.41 17.58 -19.83
CA SER A 55 19.59 18.33 -20.27
C SER A 55 20.64 17.49 -21.00
N LYS A 56 20.72 16.18 -20.76
CA LYS A 56 21.71 15.26 -21.36
C LYS A 56 21.09 14.23 -22.30
N ARG A 57 19.90 14.51 -22.82
CA ARG A 57 19.21 13.63 -23.77
C ARG A 57 20.09 13.41 -25.02
N PRO A 58 20.35 12.16 -25.47
CA PRO A 58 19.71 10.89 -25.09
C PRO A 58 20.48 9.97 -24.10
N TYR A 59 21.73 10.26 -23.73
CA TYR A 59 22.61 9.30 -23.03
C TYR A 59 22.39 9.19 -21.50
N GLY A 60 21.37 9.87 -20.95
CA GLY A 60 21.14 10.01 -19.51
C GLY A 60 20.08 9.09 -18.90
N ALA A 61 19.64 8.03 -19.59
CA ALA A 61 18.48 7.22 -19.14
C ALA A 61 18.66 6.61 -17.74
N GLY A 62 19.91 6.31 -17.34
CA GLY A 62 20.22 5.81 -16.00
C GLY A 62 19.87 6.78 -14.86
N LEU A 63 19.84 8.10 -15.10
CA LEU A 63 19.43 9.09 -14.09
C LEU A 63 17.93 9.02 -13.76
N LEU A 64 17.09 8.39 -14.60
CA LEU A 64 15.68 8.25 -14.29
C LEU A 64 15.40 7.20 -13.21
N VAL A 65 16.31 6.24 -13.00
CA VAL A 65 16.13 5.23 -11.94
C VAL A 65 16.09 5.89 -10.56
N PRO A 66 17.11 6.65 -10.13
CA PRO A 66 17.03 7.38 -8.86
C PRO A 66 15.93 8.43 -8.87
N ALA A 67 15.62 9.06 -10.01
CA ALA A 67 14.50 10.00 -10.12
C ALA A 67 13.16 9.33 -9.75
N GLY A 68 12.83 8.19 -10.37
CA GLY A 68 11.58 7.48 -10.13
C GLY A 68 11.48 6.88 -8.72
N ILE A 69 12.59 6.39 -8.18
CA ILE A 69 12.64 5.92 -6.78
C ILE A 69 12.33 7.07 -5.83
N LEU A 70 13.05 8.20 -5.94
CA LEU A 70 12.87 9.36 -5.06
C LEU A 70 11.50 10.01 -5.23
N LEU A 71 10.93 10.01 -6.44
CA LEU A 71 9.57 10.49 -6.70
C LEU A 71 8.56 9.65 -5.92
N THR A 72 8.68 8.33 -6.03
CA THR A 72 7.74 7.39 -5.40
C THR A 72 7.90 7.45 -3.89
N LEU A 73 9.12 7.52 -3.36
CA LEU A 73 9.38 7.69 -1.93
C LEU A 73 8.80 9.01 -1.42
N GLY A 74 9.05 10.14 -2.10
CA GLY A 74 8.50 11.43 -1.74
C GLY A 74 6.97 11.43 -1.71
N GLY A 75 6.34 10.83 -2.72
CA GLY A 75 4.88 10.64 -2.76
C GLY A 75 4.37 9.70 -1.65
N THR A 76 5.10 8.63 -1.36
CA THR A 76 4.79 7.65 -0.30
C THR A 76 4.82 8.33 1.08
N PHE A 77 5.85 9.13 1.37
CA PHE A 77 5.91 9.87 2.63
C PHE A 77 4.80 10.91 2.72
N LEU A 78 4.51 11.63 1.63
CA LEU A 78 3.43 12.61 1.58
C LEU A 78 2.06 11.96 1.86
N LEU A 79 1.77 10.83 1.21
CA LEU A 79 0.56 10.06 1.43
C LEU A 79 0.50 9.43 2.83
N GLY A 80 1.66 9.04 3.38
CA GLY A 80 1.79 8.51 4.74
C GLY A 80 1.38 9.52 5.81
N GLU A 81 1.77 10.79 5.65
CA GLU A 81 1.37 11.89 6.54
C GLU A 81 -0.13 12.25 6.41
N ILE A 82 -0.74 12.05 5.24
CA ILE A 82 -2.15 12.41 4.99
C ILE A 82 -3.12 11.30 5.42
N PHE A 83 -2.82 10.04 5.09
CA PHE A 83 -3.73 8.91 5.29
C PHE A 83 -3.32 8.05 6.48
N SER A 84 -2.24 7.28 6.32
CA SER A 84 -1.61 6.43 7.33
C SER A 84 -0.48 5.65 6.68
N TYR A 85 0.66 5.55 7.37
CA TYR A 85 1.79 4.72 6.95
C TYR A 85 1.44 3.23 6.76
N GLY A 86 0.42 2.73 7.46
CA GLY A 86 -0.02 1.33 7.36
C GLY A 86 -0.65 0.95 6.01
N LEU A 87 -1.24 1.90 5.27
CA LEU A 87 -1.77 1.62 3.93
C LEU A 87 -0.74 1.90 2.83
N VAL A 88 0.22 2.76 3.13
CA VAL A 88 1.13 3.35 2.14
C VAL A 88 2.46 2.59 2.05
N TRP A 89 2.78 1.76 3.04
CA TRP A 89 4.03 0.99 3.04
C TRP A 89 4.30 0.12 1.79
N PRO A 90 3.30 -0.47 1.11
CA PRO A 90 3.56 -1.24 -0.12
C PRO A 90 4.15 -0.39 -1.24
N ALA A 91 3.94 0.93 -1.20
CA ALA A 91 4.55 1.85 -2.16
C ALA A 91 6.07 1.98 -1.98
N PHE A 92 6.63 1.65 -0.80
CA PHE A 92 8.10 1.50 -0.64
C PHE A 92 8.65 0.36 -1.50
N ILE A 93 7.89 -0.74 -1.64
CA ILE A 93 8.25 -1.85 -2.54
C ILE A 93 8.08 -1.45 -4.00
N ALA A 94 7.07 -0.62 -4.31
CA ALA A 94 6.83 -0.12 -5.66
C ALA A 94 7.90 0.92 -6.12
N ALA A 95 8.59 1.60 -5.20
CA ALA A 95 9.57 2.63 -5.53
C ALA A 95 10.67 2.20 -6.51
N PRO A 96 11.41 1.09 -6.30
CA PRO A 96 12.34 0.56 -7.29
C PRO A 96 11.66 0.16 -8.59
N ALA A 97 10.41 -0.33 -8.54
CA ALA A 97 9.64 -0.71 -9.73
C ALA A 97 9.36 0.49 -10.63
N VAL A 98 8.96 1.63 -10.04
CA VAL A 98 8.70 2.89 -10.77
C VAL A 98 9.98 3.44 -11.37
N GLY A 99 11.11 3.40 -10.65
CA GLY A 99 12.42 3.79 -11.18
C GLY A 99 12.83 2.97 -12.40
N LEU A 100 12.68 1.64 -12.32
CA LEU A 100 12.94 0.74 -13.44
C LEU A 100 11.95 0.92 -14.60
N LEU A 101 10.69 1.22 -14.31
CA LEU A 101 9.65 1.50 -15.33
C LEU A 101 9.97 2.77 -16.12
N LEU A 102 10.44 3.81 -15.44
CA LEU A 102 10.92 5.04 -16.07
C LEU A 102 12.11 4.76 -16.99
N LEU A 103 13.08 3.97 -16.52
CA LEU A 103 14.22 3.54 -17.33
C LEU A 103 13.77 2.75 -18.56
N TYR A 104 12.78 1.87 -18.42
CA TYR A 104 12.22 1.13 -19.55
C TYR A 104 11.52 2.05 -20.55
N LEU A 105 10.71 3.02 -20.09
CA LEU A 105 9.91 3.88 -20.95
C LEU A 105 10.76 4.88 -21.76
N PHE A 106 11.81 5.42 -21.13
CA PHE A 106 12.64 6.51 -21.68
C PHE A 106 14.05 6.08 -22.13
N GLY A 107 14.46 4.85 -21.84
CA GLY A 107 15.71 4.24 -22.30
C GLY A 107 15.52 3.26 -23.45
N ASP A 108 16.36 2.22 -23.52
CA ASP A 108 16.45 1.27 -24.64
C ASP A 108 15.32 0.22 -24.71
N ARG A 109 14.23 0.40 -23.96
CA ARG A 109 13.05 -0.50 -23.91
C ARG A 109 13.42 -1.99 -23.87
N SER A 110 14.40 -2.36 -23.05
CA SER A 110 14.82 -3.75 -22.93
C SER A 110 13.73 -4.59 -22.24
N PRO A 111 13.18 -5.61 -22.92
CA PRO A 111 12.05 -6.39 -22.39
C PRO A 111 12.42 -7.19 -21.13
N GLY A 112 13.71 -7.44 -20.89
CA GLY A 112 14.20 -8.07 -19.67
C GLY A 112 13.90 -7.28 -18.38
N LEU A 113 13.82 -5.94 -18.45
CA LEU A 113 13.52 -5.11 -17.28
C LEU A 113 12.07 -5.24 -16.82
N LEU A 114 11.15 -5.69 -17.68
CA LEU A 114 9.74 -5.83 -17.34
C LEU A 114 9.46 -6.92 -16.32
N VAL A 115 10.35 -7.93 -16.23
CA VAL A 115 10.20 -9.01 -15.25
C VAL A 115 10.30 -8.47 -13.82
N PRO A 116 11.41 -7.81 -13.41
CA PRO A 116 11.49 -7.25 -12.05
C PRO A 116 10.45 -6.15 -11.81
N ILE A 117 10.13 -5.31 -12.82
CA ILE A 117 9.07 -4.29 -12.69
C ILE A 117 7.74 -4.96 -12.36
N GLY A 118 7.33 -5.96 -13.14
CA GLY A 118 6.07 -6.68 -12.97
C GLY A 118 5.98 -7.42 -11.64
N ILE A 119 7.07 -8.06 -11.21
CA ILE A 119 7.15 -8.73 -9.91
C ILE A 119 6.93 -7.72 -8.77
N LEU A 120 7.70 -6.62 -8.76
CA LEU A 120 7.62 -5.63 -7.70
C LEU A 120 6.25 -4.94 -7.66
N PHE A 121 5.67 -4.60 -8.83
CA PHE A 121 4.33 -4.02 -8.89
C PHE A 121 3.24 -4.98 -8.40
N THR A 122 3.36 -6.26 -8.75
CA THR A 122 2.38 -7.27 -8.31
C THR A 122 2.48 -7.53 -6.82
N ILE A 123 3.69 -7.59 -6.26
CA ILE A 123 3.91 -7.70 -4.82
C ILE A 123 3.36 -6.47 -4.10
N ALA A 124 3.72 -5.27 -4.54
CA ALA A 124 3.24 -4.03 -3.95
C ALA A 124 1.71 -3.94 -4.01
N GLY A 125 1.10 -4.28 -5.15
CA GLY A 125 -0.35 -4.34 -5.31
C GLY A 125 -0.98 -5.36 -4.36
N THR A 126 -0.44 -6.58 -4.27
CA THR A 126 -0.93 -7.63 -3.37
C THR A 126 -0.90 -7.16 -1.92
N CYS A 127 0.21 -6.57 -1.47
CA CYS A 127 0.34 -6.02 -0.12
C CYS A 127 -0.65 -4.86 0.11
N PHE A 128 -0.82 -3.96 -0.87
CA PHE A 128 -1.78 -2.85 -0.78
C PHE A 128 -3.22 -3.33 -0.64
N PHE A 129 -3.66 -4.26 -1.48
CA PHE A 129 -4.99 -4.87 -1.36
C PHE A 129 -5.14 -5.68 -0.07
N SER A 130 -4.07 -6.33 0.40
CA SER A 130 -4.09 -7.11 1.65
C SER A 130 -4.31 -6.22 2.87
N GLU A 131 -3.67 -5.07 2.93
CA GLU A 131 -3.89 -4.09 4.00
C GLU A 131 -5.24 -3.39 3.87
N LEU A 132 -5.61 -2.98 2.66
CA LEU A 132 -6.87 -2.27 2.42
C LEU A 132 -8.10 -3.12 2.80
N LEU A 133 -8.05 -4.43 2.50
CA LEU A 133 -9.15 -5.36 2.78
C LEU A 133 -8.95 -6.15 4.09
N ASN A 134 -7.78 -6.07 4.72
CA ASN A 134 -7.36 -6.90 5.85
C ASN A 134 -7.51 -8.41 5.56
N LEU A 135 -7.16 -8.83 4.34
CA LEU A 135 -7.35 -10.19 3.79
C LEU A 135 -6.02 -10.92 3.53
N TRP A 136 -5.07 -10.79 4.45
CA TRP A 136 -3.74 -11.42 4.36
C TRP A 136 -3.79 -12.93 4.12
N GLY A 137 -4.76 -13.63 4.73
CA GLY A 137 -4.93 -15.08 4.57
C GLY A 137 -5.48 -15.51 3.20
N VAL A 138 -6.00 -14.59 2.39
CA VAL A 138 -6.60 -14.88 1.08
C VAL A 138 -5.72 -14.39 -0.06
N LEU A 139 -5.06 -13.25 0.11
CA LEU A 139 -4.29 -12.58 -0.95
C LEU A 139 -2.83 -13.05 -1.06
N TRP A 140 -2.36 -13.88 -0.13
CA TRP A 140 -1.01 -14.46 -0.20
C TRP A 140 -0.65 -15.17 -1.52
N PRO A 141 -1.56 -15.77 -2.31
CA PRO A 141 -1.22 -16.35 -3.60
C PRO A 141 -0.79 -15.29 -4.63
N GLY A 142 -1.04 -14.00 -4.37
CA GLY A 142 -0.51 -12.90 -5.17
C GLY A 142 1.02 -12.88 -5.24
N PHE A 143 1.72 -13.39 -4.21
CA PHE A 143 3.19 -13.58 -4.27
C PHE A 143 3.61 -14.66 -5.26
N ILE A 144 2.78 -15.69 -5.49
CA ILE A 144 3.01 -16.73 -6.51
C ILE A 144 2.72 -16.17 -7.91
N ILE A 145 1.71 -15.31 -8.04
CA ILE A 145 1.34 -14.65 -9.30
C ILE A 145 2.39 -13.64 -9.75
N ALA A 146 3.11 -13.00 -8.82
CA ALA A 146 4.08 -11.95 -9.15
C ALA A 146 5.11 -12.34 -10.24
N PRO A 147 5.83 -13.48 -10.14
CA PRO A 147 6.69 -13.93 -11.24
C PRO A 147 5.93 -14.26 -12.52
N ALA A 148 4.69 -14.76 -12.46
CA ALA A 148 3.89 -15.02 -13.65
C ALA A 148 3.57 -13.73 -14.40
N VAL A 149 3.20 -12.66 -13.69
CA VAL A 149 2.91 -11.34 -14.27
C VAL A 149 4.17 -10.71 -14.86
N GLY A 150 5.31 -10.82 -14.17
CA GLY A 150 6.61 -10.37 -14.70
C GLY A 150 6.99 -11.08 -16.00
N LEU A 151 6.86 -12.40 -16.06
CA LEU A 151 7.12 -13.19 -17.27
C LEU A 151 6.11 -12.89 -18.38
N PHE A 152 4.84 -12.65 -18.04
CA PHE A 152 3.80 -12.28 -18.99
C PHE A 152 4.06 -10.90 -19.62
N LEU A 153 4.50 -9.93 -18.83
CA LEU A 153 4.93 -8.61 -19.31
C LEU A 153 6.13 -8.74 -20.28
N LEU A 154 7.10 -9.59 -19.95
CA LEU A 154 8.20 -9.89 -20.87
C LEU A 154 7.72 -10.56 -22.16
N TYR A 155 6.75 -11.47 -22.09
CA TYR A 155 6.18 -12.12 -23.27
C TYR A 155 5.52 -11.11 -24.22
N ILE A 156 4.76 -10.13 -23.70
CA ILE A 156 4.09 -9.10 -24.51
C ILE A 156 5.11 -8.16 -25.16
N ALA A 157 6.11 -7.70 -24.40
CA ALA A 157 7.07 -6.68 -24.85
C ALA A 157 8.26 -7.25 -25.63
N GLY A 158 8.57 -8.53 -25.45
CA GLY A 158 9.67 -9.23 -26.11
C GLY A 158 9.26 -9.94 -27.40
N SER A 159 10.05 -10.95 -27.78
CA SER A 159 9.88 -11.68 -29.04
C SER A 159 8.76 -12.74 -29.02
N ARG A 160 7.80 -12.64 -28.09
CA ARG A 160 6.64 -13.55 -27.94
C ARG A 160 6.99 -15.05 -28.06
N GLN A 161 8.02 -15.50 -27.34
CA GLN A 161 8.41 -16.91 -27.37
C GLN A 161 7.34 -17.79 -26.70
N PRO A 162 6.77 -18.79 -27.40
CA PRO A 162 5.71 -19.62 -26.85
C PRO A 162 6.18 -20.47 -25.66
N GLY A 163 7.49 -20.74 -25.54
CA GLY A 163 8.06 -21.47 -24.41
C GLY A 163 7.86 -20.79 -23.05
N LEU A 164 7.70 -19.46 -23.00
CA LEU A 164 7.44 -18.74 -21.75
C LEU A 164 6.00 -18.92 -21.23
N LEU A 165 5.04 -19.27 -22.10
CA LEU A 165 3.64 -19.41 -21.70
C LEU A 165 3.45 -20.58 -20.73
N ILE A 166 4.23 -21.65 -20.88
CA ILE A 166 4.10 -22.85 -20.05
C ILE A 166 4.31 -22.49 -18.56
N PRO A 167 5.44 -21.87 -18.14
CA PRO A 167 5.61 -21.38 -16.77
C PRO A 167 4.53 -20.42 -16.30
N ILE A 168 4.10 -19.48 -17.15
CA ILE A 168 3.08 -18.48 -16.81
C ILE A 168 1.77 -19.18 -16.45
N PHE A 169 1.29 -20.10 -17.29
CA PHE A 169 0.06 -20.85 -17.03
C PHE A 169 0.16 -21.73 -15.78
N ILE A 170 1.30 -22.37 -15.54
CA ILE A 170 1.50 -23.20 -14.34
C ILE A 170 1.43 -22.33 -13.08
N LEU A 171 2.18 -21.23 -13.02
CA LEU A 171 2.16 -20.35 -11.85
C LEU A 171 0.79 -19.71 -11.62
N THR A 172 0.15 -19.21 -12.69
CA THR A 172 -1.19 -18.63 -12.59
C THR A 172 -2.20 -19.68 -12.15
N GLY A 173 -2.14 -20.89 -12.70
CA GLY A 173 -3.03 -22.00 -12.32
C GLY A 173 -2.88 -22.36 -10.84
N ILE A 174 -1.65 -22.54 -10.37
CA ILE A 174 -1.36 -22.81 -8.95
C ILE A 174 -1.92 -21.69 -8.08
N ALA A 175 -1.61 -20.44 -8.40
CA ALA A 175 -2.04 -19.33 -7.57
C ALA A 175 -3.56 -19.15 -7.52
N VAL A 176 -4.27 -19.39 -8.64
CA VAL A 176 -5.73 -19.38 -8.67
C VAL A 176 -6.32 -20.48 -7.78
N VAL A 177 -5.74 -21.68 -7.79
CA VAL A 177 -6.15 -22.77 -6.90
C VAL A 177 -5.98 -22.37 -5.43
N PHE A 178 -4.82 -21.82 -5.08
CA PHE A 178 -4.55 -21.37 -3.70
C PHE A 178 -5.43 -20.17 -3.28
N PHE A 179 -5.73 -19.25 -4.20
CA PHE A 179 -6.64 -18.12 -3.95
C PHE A 179 -8.08 -18.59 -3.73
N SER A 180 -8.53 -19.58 -4.51
CA SER A 180 -9.83 -20.23 -4.34
C SER A 180 -9.96 -20.90 -2.97
N ILE A 181 -8.93 -21.64 -2.54
CA ILE A 181 -8.88 -22.27 -1.21
C ILE A 181 -8.90 -21.21 -0.09
N GLY A 182 -8.12 -20.13 -0.24
CA GLY A 182 -8.09 -19.02 0.71
C GLY A 182 -9.45 -18.35 0.88
N THR A 183 -10.13 -18.08 -0.24
CA THR A 183 -11.47 -17.46 -0.26
C THR A 183 -12.50 -18.36 0.42
N PHE A 184 -12.46 -19.67 0.13
CA PHE A 184 -13.36 -20.63 0.76
C PHE A 184 -13.14 -20.74 2.27
N SER A 185 -11.87 -20.72 2.72
CA SER A 185 -11.51 -20.74 4.15
C SER A 185 -12.04 -19.51 4.90
N PHE A 186 -11.95 -18.33 4.30
CA PHE A 186 -12.53 -17.11 4.86
C PHE A 186 -14.04 -17.25 5.01
N PHE A 187 -14.75 -17.64 3.95
CA PHE A 187 -16.21 -17.83 3.98
C PHE A 187 -16.65 -18.88 5.01
N GLY A 188 -15.90 -19.98 5.15
CA GLY A 188 -16.15 -21.03 6.13
C GLY A 188 -16.07 -20.55 7.59
N LYS A 189 -15.19 -19.58 7.91
CA LYS A 189 -15.16 -18.97 9.25
C LYS A 189 -16.45 -18.21 9.54
N TYR A 190 -16.90 -17.35 8.62
CA TYR A 190 -18.18 -16.64 8.78
C TYR A 190 -19.35 -17.61 8.92
N PHE A 191 -19.39 -18.66 8.10
CA PHE A 191 -20.42 -19.69 8.20
C PHE A 191 -20.42 -20.38 9.57
N LYS A 192 -19.24 -20.70 10.12
CA LYS A 192 -19.12 -21.28 11.46
C LYS A 192 -19.64 -20.35 12.56
N TYR A 193 -19.41 -19.04 12.45
CA TYR A 193 -19.97 -18.06 13.38
C TYR A 193 -21.49 -17.93 13.24
N VAL A 194 -22.03 -17.96 12.02
CA VAL A 194 -23.48 -17.90 11.76
C VAL A 194 -24.18 -19.15 12.29
N VAL A 195 -23.68 -20.34 11.98
CA VAL A 195 -24.23 -21.61 12.48
C VAL A 195 -24.11 -21.68 14.00
N GLY A 196 -22.96 -21.29 14.56
CA GLY A 196 -22.77 -21.23 16.02
C GLY A 196 -23.76 -20.27 16.69
N GLY A 197 -23.93 -19.07 16.15
CA GLY A 197 -24.91 -18.09 16.63
C GLY A 197 -26.34 -18.60 16.55
N ALA A 198 -26.72 -19.22 15.42
CA ALA A 198 -28.02 -19.83 15.24
C ALA A 198 -28.27 -20.96 16.26
N LEU A 199 -27.25 -21.77 16.56
CA LEU A 199 -27.33 -22.87 17.51
C LEU A 199 -27.44 -22.39 18.96
N VAL A 200 -26.75 -21.29 19.32
CA VAL A 200 -26.91 -20.63 20.62
C VAL A 200 -28.33 -20.08 20.79
N ILE A 201 -28.87 -19.42 19.75
CA ILE A 201 -30.26 -18.91 19.76
C ILE A 201 -31.26 -20.06 19.89
N ALA A 202 -31.07 -21.15 19.14
CA ALA A 202 -31.92 -22.34 19.22
C ALA A 202 -31.85 -23.01 20.61
N GLY A 203 -30.66 -23.07 21.21
CA GLY A 203 -30.46 -23.58 22.57
C GLY A 203 -31.20 -22.76 23.62
N ILE A 204 -31.07 -21.43 23.56
CA ILE A 204 -31.78 -20.50 24.46
C ILE A 204 -33.30 -20.61 24.27
N SER A 205 -33.78 -20.70 23.03
CA SER A 205 -35.20 -20.85 22.74
C SER A 205 -35.78 -22.17 23.26
N THR A 206 -34.96 -23.22 23.35
CA THR A 206 -35.39 -24.52 23.89
C THR A 206 -35.52 -24.47 25.42
N ILE A 207 -34.64 -23.76 26.12
CA ILE A 207 -34.69 -23.58 27.58
C ILE A 207 -35.86 -22.68 28.01
N LEU A 208 -36.14 -21.62 27.24
CA LEU A 208 -37.26 -20.69 27.51
C LEU A 208 -38.62 -21.30 27.20
N LYS A 209 -38.69 -22.40 26.46
CA LYS A 209 -39.93 -23.12 26.19
C LYS A 209 -40.36 -23.86 27.46
N LYS A 210 -41.13 -23.16 28.30
CA LYS A 210 -41.71 -23.67 29.55
C LYS A 210 -42.31 -25.07 29.32
N PRO A 211 -42.03 -26.07 30.17
CA PRO A 211 -42.57 -27.40 30.01
C PRO A 211 -44.09 -27.30 30.02
N SER A 212 -44.72 -27.79 28.95
CA SER A 212 -46.16 -27.94 28.86
C SER A 212 -46.63 -28.68 30.10
N SER A 213 -47.48 -28.03 30.91
CA SER A 213 -48.13 -28.65 32.05
C SER A 213 -48.98 -29.80 31.50
N ARG A 214 -48.41 -31.01 31.56
CA ARG A 214 -49.13 -32.25 31.30
C ARG A 214 -50.12 -32.37 32.45
N LYS A 215 -51.36 -31.97 32.15
CA LYS A 215 -52.52 -32.19 32.99
C LYS A 215 -52.59 -33.71 33.25
N TYR A 216 -52.27 -34.10 34.48
CA TYR A 216 -52.57 -35.42 35.00
C TYR A 216 -54.10 -35.51 35.05
N ASP A 217 -54.72 -36.13 34.05
CA ASP A 217 -56.10 -36.57 34.16
C ASP A 217 -56.10 -37.85 35.01
N ASP A 218 -56.29 -37.64 36.30
CA ASP A 218 -56.63 -38.67 37.28
C ASP A 218 -58.09 -39.09 36.99
N HIS A 219 -58.28 -40.09 36.12
CA HIS A 219 -59.57 -40.78 35.97
C HIS A 219 -59.60 -41.96 36.94
N ASN A 220 -59.75 -41.63 38.22
CA ASN A 220 -60.36 -42.51 39.22
C ASN A 220 -61.82 -42.11 39.36
N HIS A 221 -62.71 -42.79 38.63
CA HIS A 221 -64.10 -42.93 39.02
C HIS A 221 -64.58 -44.35 38.75
N TYR A 222 -65.13 -44.92 39.83
CA TYR A 222 -65.69 -46.24 40.08
C TYR A 222 -66.66 -46.76 39.02
#